data_AF-A0A3D8P3S1-F1
#
_entry.id   AF-A0A3D8P3S1-F1
#
_cell.length_a   1.000
_cell.length_b   1.000
_cell.length_c   1.000
_cell.angle_alpha   90.00
_cell.angle_beta   90.00
_cell.angle_gamma   90.00
#
_symmetry.space_group_name_H-M   'P 1'
#
loop_
_entity.id
_entity.type
_entity.pdbx_description
1 polymer ?
#
loop_
_entity_poly.entity_id
_entity_poly.type
_entity_poly.pdbx_seq_one_letter_code
_entity_poly.pdbx_strand_id
1 'polypeptide(L)'
;MTRTRKVGLVVSLLLSLLFTVVIVAAANRKYGEATQPVEALKVREVIPAGVEISSRNTEVVKVPKPASEGLAPPQEALGKVAKVPLVRGQLVYREDLDTAPQLAPGCVEVLVPVDLSSSACALPG
;
A
#
# COMPACT_ATOMS: atom_id res chain seq x y z
N MET A 1 -9.69 -45.21 40.67
CA MET A 1 -9.88 -44.56 39.35
C MET A 1 -9.87 -45.64 38.27
N THR A 2 -11.04 -45.93 37.68
CA THR A 2 -11.21 -46.96 36.65
C THR A 2 -10.42 -46.61 35.38
N ARG A 3 -9.78 -47.61 34.75
CA ARG A 3 -8.91 -47.47 33.56
C ARG A 3 -9.53 -46.58 32.46
N THR A 4 -10.84 -46.67 32.28
CA THR A 4 -11.64 -45.86 31.33
C THR A 4 -11.57 -44.35 31.56
N ARG A 5 -11.54 -43.87 32.81
CA ARG A 5 -11.42 -42.43 33.10
C ARG A 5 -10.03 -41.89 32.77
N LYS A 6 -8.98 -42.68 32.98
CA LYS A 6 -7.60 -42.28 32.63
C LYS A 6 -7.42 -42.18 31.12
N VAL A 7 -7.99 -43.13 30.37
CA VAL A 7 -7.97 -43.11 28.90
C VAL A 7 -8.72 -41.89 28.37
N GLY A 8 -9.91 -41.59 28.88
CA GLY A 8 -10.67 -40.40 28.46
C GLY A 8 -9.91 -39.09 28.68
N LEU A 9 -9.18 -38.98 29.79
CA LEU A 9 -8.39 -37.79 30.14
C LEU A 9 -7.17 -37.63 29.23
N VAL A 10 -6.47 -38.73 28.91
CA VAL A 10 -5.34 -38.73 27.96
C VAL A 10 -5.81 -38.39 26.55
N VAL A 11 -6.94 -38.95 26.12
CA VAL A 11 -7.52 -38.67 24.79
C VAL A 11 -7.97 -37.21 24.69
N SER A 12 -8.64 -36.65 25.71
CA SER A 12 -9.02 -35.24 25.69
C SER A 12 -7.82 -34.29 25.70
N LEU A 13 -6.75 -34.66 26.41
CA LEU A 13 -5.51 -33.87 26.43
C LEU A 13 -4.87 -33.84 25.03
N LEU A 14 -4.72 -35.00 24.40
CA LEU A 14 -4.17 -35.13 23.05
C LEU A 14 -5.02 -34.38 22.02
N LEU A 15 -6.35 -34.49 22.11
CA LEU A 15 -7.25 -33.78 21.22
C LEU A 15 -7.10 -32.26 21.38
N SER A 16 -7.05 -31.78 22.63
CA SER A 16 -6.86 -30.36 22.89
C SER A 16 -5.54 -29.87 22.29
N LEU A 17 -4.44 -30.60 22.53
CA LEU A 17 -3.11 -30.24 22.03
C LEU A 17 -3.09 -30.15 20.50
N LEU A 18 -3.75 -31.10 19.83
CA LEU A 18 -3.84 -31.15 18.39
C LEU A 18 -4.62 -29.96 17.82
N PHE A 19 -5.75 -29.60 18.43
CA PHE A 19 -6.50 -28.40 18.05
C PHE A 19 -5.69 -27.13 18.27
N THR A 20 -4.98 -26.99 19.40
CA THR A 20 -4.15 -25.81 19.66
C THR A 20 -3.05 -25.66 18.61
N VAL A 21 -2.35 -26.75 18.26
CA VAL A 21 -1.30 -26.75 17.24
C VAL A 21 -1.85 -26.36 15.86
N VAL A 22 -3.01 -26.90 15.47
CA VAL A 22 -3.65 -26.58 14.19
C VAL A 22 -4.06 -25.10 14.12
N ILE A 23 -4.64 -24.56 15.20
CA ILE A 23 -5.05 -23.15 15.25
C ILE A 23 -3.83 -22.22 15.18
N VAL A 24 -2.77 -22.52 15.93
CA VAL A 24 -1.52 -21.73 15.91
C VAL A 24 -0.85 -21.80 14.54
N ALA A 25 -0.80 -22.97 13.91
CA ALA A 25 -0.24 -23.13 12.56
C ALA A 25 -1.05 -22.34 11.51
N ALA A 26 -2.38 -22.40 11.56
CA ALA A 26 -3.25 -21.66 10.65
C ALA A 26 -3.15 -20.14 10.85
N ALA A 27 -3.08 -19.68 12.10
CA ALA A 27 -2.87 -18.28 12.42
C ALA A 27 -1.52 -17.79 11.89
N ASN A 28 -0.43 -18.52 12.18
CA ASN A 28 0.91 -18.17 11.70
C ASN A 28 1.01 -18.12 10.18
N ARG A 29 0.28 -19.00 9.47
CA ARG A 29 0.24 -18.97 8.01
C ARG A 29 -0.42 -17.68 7.49
N LYS A 30 -1.53 -17.23 8.10
CA LYS A 30 -2.16 -15.95 7.76
C LYS A 30 -1.23 -14.76 8.06
N TYR A 31 -0.50 -14.80 9.16
CA TYR A 31 0.51 -13.77 9.47
C TYR A 31 1.66 -13.76 8.46
N GLY A 32 2.14 -14.94 8.04
CA GLY A 32 3.19 -15.05 7.02
C GLY A 32 2.79 -14.46 5.67
N GLU A 33 1.53 -14.64 5.25
CA GLU A 33 1.00 -14.05 4.01
C GLU A 33 0.77 -12.53 4.12
N ALA A 34 0.36 -12.04 5.30
CA ALA A 34 0.16 -10.61 5.55
C ALA A 34 1.48 -9.81 5.70
N THR A 35 2.57 -10.49 6.07
CA THR A 35 3.89 -9.84 6.28
C THR A 35 4.74 -9.82 5.01
N GLN A 36 4.24 -10.34 3.88
CA GLN A 36 5.01 -10.31 2.64
C GLN A 36 5.25 -8.85 2.21
N PRO A 37 6.52 -8.40 2.13
CA PRO A 37 6.84 -7.05 1.72
C PRO A 37 6.57 -6.90 0.22
N VAL A 38 5.72 -5.95 -0.15
CA VAL A 38 5.48 -5.51 -1.51
C VAL A 38 6.31 -4.26 -1.77
N GLU A 39 6.88 -4.16 -2.96
CA GLU A 39 7.62 -2.96 -3.38
C GLU A 39 6.65 -1.87 -3.80
N ALA A 40 6.83 -0.67 -3.25
CA ALA A 40 6.09 0.53 -3.63
C ALA A 40 7.05 1.70 -3.84
N LEU A 41 6.61 2.71 -4.56
CA LEU A 41 7.38 3.95 -4.73
C LEU A 41 7.03 4.96 -3.63
N LYS A 42 8.07 5.57 -3.07
CA LYS A 42 8.02 6.69 -2.15
C LYS A 42 8.66 7.91 -2.79
N VAL A 43 8.00 9.04 -2.65
CA VAL A 43 8.41 10.31 -3.26
C VAL A 43 9.55 10.94 -2.47
N ARG A 44 10.66 11.28 -3.13
CA ARG A 44 11.87 11.87 -2.49
C ARG A 44 11.79 13.39 -2.34
N GLU A 45 11.19 14.03 -3.33
CA GLU A 45 11.05 15.47 -3.47
C GLU A 45 9.65 15.79 -4.01
N VAL A 46 9.18 17.02 -3.85
CA VAL A 46 7.84 17.38 -4.34
C VAL A 46 7.80 17.20 -5.86
N ILE A 47 6.87 16.38 -6.36
CA ILE A 47 6.65 16.16 -7.79
C ILE A 47 5.37 16.94 -8.15
N PRO A 48 5.49 18.04 -8.92
CA PRO A 48 4.32 18.76 -9.40
C PRO A 48 3.45 17.86 -10.30
N ALA A 49 2.15 18.17 -10.37
CA ALA A 49 1.30 17.55 -11.37
C ALA A 49 1.81 17.86 -12.79
N GLY A 50 1.64 16.93 -13.72
CA GLY A 50 2.17 17.04 -15.08
C GLY A 50 3.64 16.62 -15.22
N VAL A 51 4.34 16.34 -14.13
CA VAL A 51 5.75 15.90 -14.15
C VAL A 51 5.86 14.38 -14.15
N GLU A 52 6.83 13.86 -14.90
CA GLU A 52 7.12 12.43 -14.99
C GLU A 52 7.67 11.87 -13.67
N ILE A 53 7.16 10.71 -13.27
CA ILE A 53 7.66 9.93 -12.15
C ILE A 53 8.86 9.10 -12.62
N SER A 54 10.02 9.36 -12.04
CA SER A 54 11.28 8.75 -12.42
C SER A 54 12.03 8.20 -11.19
N SER A 55 13.08 7.41 -11.43
CA SER A 55 13.96 6.92 -10.36
C SER A 55 14.79 8.02 -9.67
N ARG A 56 14.76 9.26 -10.19
CA ARG A 56 15.44 10.41 -9.56
C ARG A 56 14.59 11.01 -8.45
N ASN A 57 13.29 11.16 -8.69
CA ASN A 57 12.34 11.79 -7.77
C ASN A 57 11.60 10.78 -6.87
N THR A 58 11.81 9.47 -7.07
CA THR A 58 11.23 8.40 -6.25
C THR A 58 12.26 7.39 -5.73
N GLU A 59 11.86 6.67 -4.69
CA GLU A 59 12.63 5.62 -4.04
C GLU A 59 11.75 4.38 -3.84
N VAL A 60 12.31 3.19 -4.03
CA VAL A 60 11.59 1.93 -3.78
C VAL A 60 11.65 1.61 -2.30
N VAL A 61 10.47 1.47 -1.68
CA VAL A 61 10.32 1.07 -0.28
C VAL A 61 9.50 -0.21 -0.17
N LYS A 62 9.79 -1.00 0.87
CA LYS A 62 9.07 -2.23 1.17
C LYS A 62 7.94 -1.94 2.15
N VAL A 63 6.71 -2.20 1.72
CA VAL A 63 5.50 -2.03 2.53
C VAL A 63 4.81 -3.38 2.74
N PRO A 64 4.21 -3.62 3.91
CA PRO A 64 3.42 -4.84 4.12
C PRO A 64 2.28 -4.92 3.10
N LYS A 65 2.00 -6.12 2.59
CA LYS A 65 0.87 -6.40 1.68
C LYS A 65 -0.48 -5.78 2.06
N PRO A 66 -0.93 -5.72 3.34
CA PRO A 66 -2.18 -5.04 3.69
C PRO A 66 -2.12 -3.52 3.48
N ALA A 67 -0.94 -2.91 3.50
CA ALA A 67 -0.75 -1.48 3.25
C ALA A 67 -0.46 -1.18 1.77
N SER A 68 -0.35 -2.20 0.91
CA SER A 68 -0.09 -2.04 -0.52
C SER A 68 -1.34 -1.96 -1.38
N GLU A 69 -2.53 -1.94 -0.76
CA GLU A 69 -3.78 -1.77 -1.49
C GLU A 69 -3.83 -0.37 -2.13
N GLY A 70 -4.07 -0.33 -3.45
CA GLY A 70 -4.07 0.92 -4.24
C GLY A 70 -2.69 1.45 -4.63
N LEU A 71 -1.59 0.94 -4.05
CA LEU A 71 -0.24 1.37 -4.40
C LEU A 71 0.14 0.94 -5.81
N ALA A 72 0.79 1.85 -6.53
CA ALA A 72 1.31 1.55 -7.84
C ALA A 72 2.66 0.80 -7.71
N PRO A 73 2.79 -0.38 -8.34
CA PRO A 73 4.07 -1.07 -8.39
C PRO A 73 5.09 -0.23 -9.19
N PRO A 74 6.39 -0.29 -8.85
CA PRO A 74 7.42 0.53 -9.52
C PRO A 74 7.42 0.42 -11.04
N GLN A 75 7.13 -0.77 -11.57
CA GLN A 75 7.09 -1.02 -13.02
C GLN A 75 5.95 -0.29 -13.72
N GLU A 76 4.86 0.02 -13.01
CA GLU A 76 3.70 0.71 -13.54
C GLU A 76 3.80 2.23 -13.38
N ALA A 77 4.42 2.69 -12.29
CA ALA A 77 4.50 4.11 -11.96
C ALA A 77 5.63 4.85 -12.67
N LEU A 78 6.75 4.18 -12.96
CA LEU A 78 7.87 4.80 -13.66
C LEU A 78 7.50 5.13 -15.11
N GLY A 79 7.75 6.37 -15.52
CA GLY A 79 7.41 6.87 -16.86
C GLY A 79 5.97 7.37 -17.00
N LYS A 80 5.14 7.24 -15.96
CA LYS A 80 3.83 7.90 -15.89
C LYS A 80 3.96 9.31 -15.36
N VAL A 81 2.92 10.09 -15.55
CA VAL A 81 2.86 11.49 -15.12
C VAL A 81 2.05 11.59 -13.83
N ALA A 82 2.49 12.43 -12.90
CA ALA A 82 1.72 12.72 -11.71
C ALA A 82 0.44 13.50 -12.07
N LYS A 83 -0.73 12.93 -11.81
CA LYS A 83 -2.03 13.56 -12.01
C LYS A 83 -2.27 14.70 -11.01
N VAL A 84 -1.79 14.51 -9.79
CA VAL A 84 -1.87 15.45 -8.67
C VAL A 84 -0.48 15.74 -8.14
N PRO A 85 -0.24 16.90 -7.51
CA PRO A 85 1.05 17.17 -6.88
C PRO A 85 1.31 16.16 -5.77
N LEU A 86 2.46 15.48 -5.85
CA LEU A 86 2.90 14.51 -4.86
C LEU A 86 3.89 15.15 -3.90
N VAL A 87 3.67 14.98 -2.60
CA VAL A 87 4.54 15.57 -1.57
C VAL A 87 5.65 14.63 -1.17
N ARG A 88 6.75 15.21 -0.68
CA ARG A 88 7.91 14.46 -0.17
C ARG A 88 7.47 13.48 0.93
N GLY A 89 7.84 12.21 0.75
CA GLY A 89 7.57 11.13 1.69
C GLY A 89 6.25 10.39 1.46
N GLN A 90 5.41 10.84 0.53
CA GLN A 90 4.17 10.18 0.14
C GLN A 90 4.47 8.87 -0.64
N LEU A 91 3.59 7.88 -0.50
CA LEU A 91 3.59 6.67 -1.33
C LEU A 91 2.78 6.92 -2.60
N VAL A 92 3.21 6.36 -3.73
CA VAL A 92 2.57 6.59 -5.02
C VAL A 92 1.39 5.63 -5.20
N TYR A 93 0.18 6.16 -5.34
CA TYR A 93 -1.03 5.40 -5.62
C TYR A 93 -1.32 5.34 -7.12
N ARG A 94 -2.06 4.32 -7.56
CA ARG A 94 -2.47 4.20 -8.97
C ARG A 94 -3.38 5.34 -9.41
N GLU A 95 -4.25 5.84 -8.52
CA GLU A 95 -5.12 6.99 -8.82
C GLU A 95 -4.35 8.31 -9.05
N ASP A 96 -3.13 8.42 -8.53
CA ASP A 96 -2.29 9.60 -8.68
C ASP A 96 -1.53 9.63 -10.02
N LEU A 97 -1.69 8.58 -10.83
CA LEU A 97 -0.97 8.41 -12.10
C LEU A 97 -1.86 8.74 -13.28
N ASP A 98 -1.31 9.50 -14.22
CA ASP A 98 -1.90 9.74 -15.53
C ASP A 98 -0.99 9.23 -16.66
N THR A 99 -1.60 8.93 -17.80
CA THR A 99 -0.92 8.41 -18.99
C THR A 99 -0.60 9.57 -19.93
N ALA A 100 0.39 10.38 -19.56
CA ALA A 100 0.84 11.59 -20.27
C ALA A 100 -0.28 12.64 -20.52
N PRO A 101 -0.01 13.94 -20.32
CA PRO A 101 -1.01 14.94 -20.61
C PRO A 101 -1.15 15.06 -22.13
N GLN A 102 -2.19 14.45 -22.70
CA GLN A 102 -2.76 14.98 -23.95
C GLN A 102 -3.51 16.26 -23.59
N LEU A 103 -2.77 17.34 -23.31
CA LEU A 103 -3.34 18.68 -23.33
C LEU A 103 -3.89 18.90 -24.74
N ALA A 104 -5.20 19.13 -24.84
CA ALA A 104 -5.78 19.59 -26.09
C ALA A 104 -5.03 20.87 -26.53
N PRO A 105 -4.69 21.01 -27.83
CA PRO A 105 -3.94 22.15 -28.31
C PRO A 105 -4.66 23.46 -27.95
N GLY A 106 -3.99 24.33 -27.18
CA GLY A 106 -4.51 25.62 -26.73
C GLY A 106 -4.90 25.72 -25.25
N CYS A 107 -4.86 24.62 -24.48
CA CYS A 107 -5.11 24.65 -23.04
C CYS A 107 -3.83 24.72 -22.21
N VAL A 108 -3.85 25.47 -21.11
CA VAL A 108 -2.82 25.47 -20.07
C VAL A 108 -3.47 24.98 -18.78
N GLU A 109 -3.03 23.84 -18.27
CA GLU A 109 -3.49 23.34 -16.97
C GLU A 109 -2.54 23.85 -15.87
N VAL A 110 -3.10 24.55 -14.88
CA VAL A 110 -2.36 25.10 -13.74
C VAL A 110 -2.88 24.41 -12.47
N LEU A 111 -2.12 23.45 -11.94
CA LEU A 111 -2.42 22.82 -10.65
C LEU A 111 -1.64 23.51 -9.54
N VAL A 112 -2.37 24.16 -8.64
CA VAL A 112 -1.80 24.82 -7.45
C VAL A 112 -1.95 23.89 -6.24
N PRO A 113 -0.85 23.40 -5.64
CA PRO A 113 -0.93 22.64 -4.40
C PRO A 113 -1.43 23.54 -3.27
N VAL A 114 -2.52 23.16 -2.61
CA VAL A 114 -3.07 23.86 -1.45
C VAL A 114 -2.99 22.96 -0.21
N ASP A 115 -2.54 23.52 0.91
CA ASP A 115 -2.67 22.88 2.21
C ASP A 115 -4.16 22.81 2.61
N LEU A 116 -4.55 21.78 3.38
CA LEU A 116 -5.94 21.53 3.83
C LEU A 116 -6.61 22.75 4.50
N SER A 117 -5.83 23.67 5.08
CA SER A 117 -6.29 24.92 5.69
C SER A 117 -6.55 26.06 4.68
N SER A 118 -6.08 25.94 3.45
CA SER A 118 -6.18 26.95 2.38
C SER A 118 -7.13 26.56 1.25
N SER A 119 -7.81 25.42 1.33
CA SER A 119 -8.68 24.88 0.28
C SER A 119 -9.91 25.75 -0.03
N ALA A 120 -10.22 26.75 0.81
CA ALA A 120 -11.37 27.64 0.64
C ALA A 120 -11.13 28.82 -0.33
N CYS A 121 -9.90 29.06 -0.81
CA CYS A 121 -9.55 30.30 -1.52
C CYS A 121 -9.04 30.12 -2.97
N ALA A 122 -9.21 28.95 -3.59
CA ALA A 122 -8.91 28.80 -5.02
C ALA A 122 -10.13 29.22 -5.85
N LEU A 123 -10.22 30.51 -6.19
CA LEU A 123 -11.16 31.02 -7.19
C LEU A 123 -10.50 31.00 -8.57
N PRO A 124 -11.17 30.49 -9.63
CA PRO A 124 -10.70 30.67 -11.00
C PRO A 124 -10.77 32.16 -11.37
N GLY A 125 -9.67 32.70 -11.90
CA GLY A 125 -9.56 34.03 -12.49
C GLY A 125 -9.21 33.93 -13.96
#